data_AF-A0A923RM76-F1
#
_entry.id   AF-A0A923RM76-F1
#
_cell.length_a   1.000
_cell.length_b   1.000
_cell.length_c   1.000
_cell.angle_alpha   90.00
_cell.angle_beta   90.00
_cell.angle_gamma   90.00
#
_symmetry.space_group_name_H-M   'P 1'
#
loop_
_entity.id
_entity.type
_entity.pdbx_description
1 polymer ?
#
loop_
_entity_poly.entity_id
_entity_poly.type
_entity_poly.pdbx_seq_one_letter_code
_entity_poly.pdbx_strand_id
1 'polypeptide(L)'
;MTIDELLSGEKLLSIAEKENKSNMQNLCSILIGAIDLFHFLLIVLPLYPKSMKEYIASVNLFGYTETSAFNRMVYWVLFFLLMLIGVSELIVTQSKIEKVYKMVIVFSILLGIAAVLFLALTGETYATALAFLLLVLKAGLYMKGR
;
A
#
# COMPACT_ATOMS: atom_id res chain seq x y z
N MET A 1 18.36 -35.55 32.71
CA MET A 1 18.45 -34.32 31.91
C MET A 1 19.89 -33.88 31.89
N THR A 2 20.56 -34.05 30.76
CA THR A 2 21.95 -33.65 30.56
C THR A 2 22.03 -32.20 30.10
N ILE A 3 23.13 -31.51 30.42
CA ILE A 3 23.35 -30.11 30.04
C ILE A 3 23.19 -29.90 28.52
N ASP A 4 23.53 -30.91 27.73
CA ASP A 4 23.39 -30.91 26.26
C ASP A 4 21.92 -30.93 25.78
N GLU A 5 21.00 -31.56 26.52
CA GLU A 5 19.55 -31.51 26.22
C GLU A 5 18.96 -30.12 26.48
N LEU A 6 19.39 -29.45 27.55
CA LEU A 6 18.95 -28.07 27.85
C LEU A 6 19.50 -27.07 26.82
N LEU A 7 20.78 -27.20 26.45
CA LEU A 7 21.41 -26.35 25.44
C LEU A 7 20.81 -26.56 24.04
N SER A 8 20.38 -27.79 23.74
CA SER A 8 19.68 -28.14 22.51
C SER A 8 18.25 -27.58 22.48
N GLY A 9 17.52 -27.66 23.60
CA GLY A 9 16.18 -27.06 23.75
C GLY A 9 16.19 -25.53 23.59
N GLU A 10 17.12 -24.83 24.24
CA GLU A 10 17.27 -23.37 24.08
C GLU A 10 17.64 -22.97 22.65
N LYS A 11 18.52 -23.74 21.98
CA LYS A 11 18.82 -23.55 20.56
C LYS A 11 17.59 -23.74 19.68
N LEU A 12 16.83 -24.82 19.86
CA LEU A 12 15.61 -25.09 19.09
C LEU A 12 14.55 -24.00 19.30
N LEU A 13 14.39 -23.52 20.53
CA LEU A 13 13.49 -22.41 20.87
C LEU A 13 13.94 -21.10 20.20
N SER A 14 15.25 -20.79 20.22
CA SER A 14 15.80 -19.61 19.55
C SER A 14 15.65 -19.66 18.02
N ILE A 15 15.71 -20.85 17.42
CA ILE A 15 15.48 -21.05 15.99
C ILE A 15 14.00 -20.84 15.67
N ALA A 16 13.10 -21.40 16.47
CA ALA A 16 11.65 -21.24 16.30
C ALA A 16 11.21 -19.77 16.45
N GLU A 17 11.77 -19.03 17.42
CA GLU A 17 11.50 -17.60 17.57
C GLU A 17 12.00 -16.79 16.38
N LYS A 18 13.22 -17.06 15.91
CA LYS A 18 13.81 -16.37 14.75
C LYS A 18 13.02 -16.65 13.47
N GLU A 19 12.62 -17.90 13.26
CA GLU A 19 11.80 -18.30 12.11
C GLU A 19 10.44 -17.63 12.16
N ASN A 20 9.76 -17.65 13.32
CA ASN A 20 8.47 -17.01 13.50
C ASN A 20 8.55 -15.48 13.26
N LYS A 21 9.58 -14.82 13.78
CA LYS A 21 9.82 -13.39 13.56
C LYS A 21 10.04 -13.09 12.07
N SER A 22 10.91 -13.86 11.40
CA SER A 22 11.17 -13.68 9.97
C SER A 22 9.93 -13.93 9.11
N ASN A 23 9.10 -14.90 9.49
CA ASN A 23 7.89 -15.24 8.75
C ASN A 23 6.84 -14.13 8.88
N MET A 24 6.65 -13.59 10.09
CA MET A 24 5.75 -12.47 10.33
C MET A 24 6.21 -11.19 9.59
N GLN A 25 7.52 -10.90 9.56
CA GLN A 25 8.06 -9.79 8.78
C GLN A 25 7.82 -9.98 7.27
N ASN A 26 7.98 -11.20 6.76
CA ASN A 26 7.70 -11.51 5.36
C ASN A 26 6.23 -11.32 5.01
N LEU A 27 5.31 -11.79 5.87
CA LEU A 27 3.87 -11.59 5.69
C LEU A 27 3.49 -10.11 5.68
N CYS A 28 4.01 -9.32 6.64
CA CYS A 28 3.80 -7.86 6.63
C CYS A 28 4.31 -7.23 5.33
N SER A 29 5.45 -7.68 4.83
CA SER A 29 6.05 -7.17 3.60
C SER A 29 5.20 -7.45 2.36
N ILE A 30 4.67 -8.66 2.25
CA ILE A 30 3.75 -9.04 1.18
C ILE A 30 2.46 -8.21 1.24
N LEU A 31 1.89 -8.02 2.43
CA LEU A 31 0.68 -7.22 2.61
C LEU A 31 0.89 -5.75 2.24
N ILE A 32 2.07 -5.18 2.55
CA ILE A 32 2.43 -3.81 2.17
C ILE A 32 2.39 -3.64 0.64
N GLY A 33 3.02 -4.56 -0.12
CA GLY A 33 2.98 -4.54 -1.58
C GLY A 33 1.57 -4.78 -2.14
N ALA A 34 0.77 -5.63 -1.48
CA ALA A 34 -0.62 -5.88 -1.88
C ALA A 34 -1.53 -4.65 -1.70
N ILE A 35 -1.31 -3.83 -0.67
CA ILE A 35 -2.06 -2.59 -0.46
C ILE A 35 -1.85 -1.61 -1.60
N ASP A 36 -0.64 -1.52 -2.15
CA ASP A 36 -0.37 -0.64 -3.29
C ASP A 36 -1.16 -1.07 -4.54
N LEU A 37 -1.36 -2.37 -4.74
CA LEU A 37 -2.19 -2.89 -5.84
C LEU A 37 -3.67 -2.50 -5.67
N PHE A 38 -4.14 -2.31 -4.44
CA PHE A 38 -5.51 -1.83 -4.19
C PHE A 38 -5.75 -0.39 -4.62
N HIS A 39 -4.74 0.38 -5.04
CA HIS A 39 -4.98 1.66 -5.72
C HIS A 39 -5.77 1.49 -7.03
N PHE A 40 -5.80 0.29 -7.60
CA PHE A 40 -6.75 -0.06 -8.67
C PHE A 40 -8.22 0.22 -8.29
N LEU A 41 -8.60 0.07 -7.01
CA LEU A 41 -9.95 0.36 -6.54
C LEU A 41 -10.33 1.82 -6.76
N LEU A 42 -9.38 2.75 -6.66
CA LEU A 42 -9.61 4.17 -6.93
C LEU A 42 -9.97 4.42 -8.40
N ILE A 43 -9.55 3.55 -9.32
CA ILE A 43 -9.87 3.66 -10.74
C ILE A 43 -11.27 3.10 -11.03
N VAL A 44 -11.59 1.93 -10.46
CA VAL A 44 -12.79 1.15 -10.81
C VAL A 44 -14.02 1.50 -9.99
N LEU A 45 -13.86 1.88 -8.72
CA LEU A 45 -15.00 2.20 -7.87
C LEU A 45 -15.65 3.53 -8.29
N PRO A 46 -16.98 3.66 -8.15
CA PRO A 46 -17.69 4.90 -8.37
C PRO A 46 -17.45 5.88 -7.22
N LEU A 47 -16.31 6.57 -7.23
CA LEU A 47 -15.89 7.50 -6.16
C LEU A 47 -15.98 8.98 -6.56
N TYR A 48 -16.07 9.27 -7.86
CA TYR A 48 -15.97 10.63 -8.37
C TYR A 48 -17.35 11.20 -8.67
N PRO A 49 -17.65 12.45 -8.27
CA PRO A 49 -18.94 13.05 -8.51
C PRO A 49 -19.15 13.33 -10.00
N LYS A 50 -20.38 13.14 -10.47
CA LYS A 50 -20.83 13.54 -11.79
C LYS A 50 -22.15 14.26 -11.67
N SER A 51 -22.16 15.53 -12.07
CA SER A 51 -23.36 16.35 -12.06
C SER A 51 -24.28 15.92 -13.21
N MET A 52 -25.41 15.30 -12.86
CA MET A 52 -26.52 15.13 -13.80
C MET A 52 -27.54 16.24 -13.55
N LYS A 53 -28.43 16.50 -14.52
CA LYS A 53 -29.38 17.63 -14.48
C LYS A 53 -30.22 17.69 -13.18
N GLU A 54 -30.49 16.55 -12.54
CA GLU A 54 -31.38 16.47 -11.38
C GLU A 54 -30.71 15.91 -10.11
N TYR A 55 -29.53 15.29 -10.21
CA TYR A 55 -28.84 14.68 -9.06
C TYR A 55 -27.33 14.54 -9.31
N ILE A 56 -26.57 14.38 -8.23
CA ILE A 56 -25.13 14.07 -8.30
C ILE A 56 -24.98 12.55 -8.21
N ALA A 57 -24.46 11.95 -9.28
CA ALA A 57 -24.14 10.53 -9.31
C ALA A 57 -22.66 10.34 -8.95
N SER A 58 -22.29 9.18 -8.39
CA SER A 58 -20.88 8.78 -8.31
C SER A 58 -20.52 7.88 -9.50
N VAL A 59 -19.42 8.21 -10.17
CA VAL A 59 -18.87 7.47 -11.31
C VAL A 59 -17.43 7.08 -11.04
N ASN A 60 -16.98 6.10 -11.79
CA ASN A 60 -15.60 5.65 -11.78
C ASN A 60 -14.70 6.60 -12.60
N LEU A 61 -13.37 6.44 -12.46
CA LEU A 61 -12.41 7.38 -13.05
C LEU A 61 -12.52 7.46 -14.59
N PHE A 62 -12.97 6.38 -15.23
CA PHE A 62 -13.28 6.33 -16.67
C PHE A 62 -14.38 7.30 -17.07
N GLY A 63 -15.42 7.41 -16.25
CA GLY A 63 -16.60 8.23 -16.50
C GLY A 63 -16.50 9.65 -15.96
N TYR A 64 -15.36 9.99 -15.32
CA TYR A 64 -15.19 11.26 -14.63
C TYR A 64 -14.90 12.40 -15.61
N THR A 65 -15.87 13.29 -15.78
CA THR A 65 -15.84 14.42 -16.72
C THR A 65 -15.91 15.79 -16.07
N GLU A 66 -16.21 15.87 -14.77
CA GLU A 66 -16.42 17.15 -14.08
C GLU A 66 -15.10 17.82 -13.64
N THR A 67 -13.98 17.11 -13.66
CA THR A 67 -12.65 17.67 -13.37
C THR A 67 -11.90 18.05 -14.64
N SER A 68 -10.85 18.84 -14.48
CA SER A 68 -9.96 19.21 -15.58
C SER A 68 -9.27 17.97 -16.17
N ALA A 69 -9.05 17.96 -17.48
CA ALA A 69 -8.33 16.87 -18.15
C ALA A 69 -6.93 16.65 -17.55
N PHE A 70 -6.29 17.71 -17.06
CA PHE A 70 -5.02 17.66 -16.36
C PHE A 70 -5.12 16.86 -15.05
N ASN A 71 -6.08 17.19 -14.17
CA ASN A 71 -6.27 16.47 -12.90
C ASN A 71 -6.56 14.99 -13.13
N ARG A 72 -7.43 14.70 -14.10
CA ARG A 72 -7.75 13.32 -14.47
C ARG A 72 -6.50 12.56 -14.94
N MET A 73 -5.66 13.18 -15.77
CA MET A 73 -4.39 12.59 -16.21
C MET A 73 -3.45 12.31 -15.03
N VAL A 74 -3.36 13.24 -14.08
CA VAL A 74 -2.53 13.08 -12.88
C VAL A 74 -3.01 11.91 -12.01
N TYR A 75 -4.32 11.74 -11.81
CA TYR A 75 -4.85 10.57 -11.07
C TYR A 75 -4.46 9.25 -11.72
N TRP A 76 -4.63 9.15 -13.04
CA TRP A 76 -4.23 7.96 -13.79
C TRP A 76 -2.74 7.64 -13.60
N VAL A 77 -1.88 8.64 -13.74
CA VAL A 77 -0.43 8.46 -13.57
C VAL A 77 -0.09 8.06 -12.14
N LEU A 78 -0.66 8.73 -11.13
CA LEU A 78 -0.39 8.43 -9.72
C LEU A 78 -0.80 7.01 -9.35
N PHE A 79 -2.03 6.60 -9.68
CA PHE A 79 -2.52 5.27 -9.31
C PHE A 79 -1.77 4.17 -10.06
N PHE A 80 -1.46 4.39 -11.34
CA PHE A 80 -0.66 3.43 -12.10
C PHE A 80 0.76 3.30 -11.55
N LEU A 81 1.39 4.43 -11.18
CA LEU A 81 2.72 4.43 -10.58
C LEU A 81 2.74 3.70 -9.23
N LEU A 82 1.74 3.93 -8.38
CA LEU A 82 1.59 3.20 -7.11
C LEU A 82 1.41 1.70 -7.34
N MET A 83 0.60 1.29 -8.32
CA MET A 83 0.46 -0.13 -8.67
C MET A 83 1.78 -0.75 -9.14
N LEU A 84 2.54 -0.08 -10.01
CA LEU A 84 3.85 -0.56 -10.46
C LEU A 84 4.82 -0.71 -9.28
N ILE A 85 4.80 0.24 -8.34
CA ILE A 85 5.61 0.17 -7.13
C ILE A 85 5.17 -1.02 -6.27
N GLY A 86 3.86 -1.27 -6.11
CA GLY A 86 3.35 -2.45 -5.40
C GLY A 86 3.86 -3.77 -5.98
N VAL A 87 3.90 -3.91 -7.31
CA VAL A 87 4.51 -5.08 -7.96
C VAL A 87 6.01 -5.15 -7.65
N SER A 88 6.72 -4.02 -7.72
CA SER A 88 8.15 -3.97 -7.39
C SER A 88 8.44 -4.33 -5.93
N GLU A 89 7.59 -3.92 -4.99
CA GLU A 89 7.68 -4.28 -3.58
C GLU A 89 7.60 -5.79 -3.39
N LEU A 90 6.62 -6.44 -4.03
CA LEU A 90 6.46 -7.91 -3.98
C LEU A 90 7.68 -8.65 -4.54
N ILE A 91 8.27 -8.17 -5.64
CA ILE A 91 9.47 -8.76 -6.24
C ILE A 91 10.69 -8.58 -5.33
N VAL A 92 10.87 -7.38 -4.76
CA VAL A 92 12.00 -7.07 -3.88
C VAL A 92 11.92 -7.83 -2.56
N THR A 93 10.72 -8.08 -2.03
CA THR A 93 10.52 -8.93 -0.84
C THR A 93 11.10 -10.34 -1.05
N GLN A 94 10.97 -10.91 -2.25
CA GLN A 94 11.56 -12.23 -2.57
C GLN A 94 13.09 -12.21 -2.64
N SER A 95 13.68 -11.05 -2.95
CA SER A 95 15.13 -10.91 -3.16
C SER A 95 15.94 -10.83 -1.86
N LYS A 96 15.29 -10.73 -0.68
CA LYS A 96 15.91 -10.64 0.66
C LYS A 96 16.95 -9.51 0.84
N ILE A 97 16.96 -8.49 -0.04
CA ILE A 97 17.85 -7.33 0.06
C ILE A 97 17.17 -6.24 0.91
N GLU A 98 17.40 -6.26 2.23
CA GLU A 98 16.72 -5.37 3.17
C GLU A 98 16.89 -3.87 2.88
N LYS A 99 18.07 -3.44 2.41
CA LYS A 99 18.34 -2.01 2.14
C LYS A 99 17.47 -1.48 1.00
N VAL A 100 17.38 -2.24 -0.09
CA VAL A 100 16.58 -1.87 -1.27
C VAL A 100 15.10 -1.88 -0.90
N TYR A 101 14.66 -2.92 -0.20
CA TYR A 101 13.29 -3.03 0.30
C TYR A 101 12.86 -1.81 1.14
N LYS A 102 13.68 -1.39 2.11
CA LYS A 102 13.40 -0.20 2.94
C LYS A 102 13.31 1.07 2.10
N MET A 103 14.17 1.23 1.10
CA MET A 103 14.15 2.40 0.22
C MET A 103 12.89 2.46 -0.63
N VAL A 104 12.48 1.33 -1.23
CA VAL A 104 11.27 1.23 -2.05
C VAL A 104 10.02 1.57 -1.22
N ILE A 105 9.90 1.03 -0.01
CA ILE A 105 8.74 1.33 0.85
C ILE A 105 8.66 2.79 1.26
N VAL A 106 9.80 3.38 1.66
CA VAL A 106 9.81 4.80 2.04
C VAL A 106 9.39 5.66 0.86
N PHE A 107 9.88 5.36 -0.34
CA PHE A 107 9.46 6.04 -1.56
C PHE A 107 7.96 5.84 -1.85
N SER A 108 7.45 4.62 -1.69
CA SER A 108 6.03 4.34 -1.90
C SER A 108 5.13 5.07 -0.91
N ILE A 109 5.50 5.10 0.38
CA ILE A 109 4.76 5.86 1.41
C ILE A 109 4.76 7.35 1.06
N LEU A 110 5.89 7.92 0.64
CA LEU A 110 5.96 9.33 0.23
C LEU A 110 5.06 9.61 -0.98
N LEU A 111 5.06 8.72 -1.97
CA LEU A 111 4.18 8.85 -3.13
C LEU A 111 2.70 8.71 -2.75
N GLY A 112 2.36 7.81 -1.82
CA GLY A 112 1.01 7.65 -1.29
C GLY A 112 0.53 8.90 -0.54
N ILE A 113 1.40 9.53 0.27
CA ILE A 113 1.11 10.82 0.90
C ILE A 113 0.85 11.89 -0.17
N ALA A 114 1.70 11.97 -1.19
CA ALA A 114 1.51 12.92 -2.30
C ALA A 114 0.18 12.69 -3.03
N ALA A 115 -0.22 11.44 -3.26
CA ALA A 115 -1.49 11.10 -3.88
C ALA A 115 -2.69 11.52 -3.03
N VAL A 116 -2.66 11.27 -1.71
CA VAL A 116 -3.72 11.71 -0.78
C VAL A 116 -3.82 13.23 -0.76
N LEU A 117 -2.68 13.94 -0.67
CA LEU A 117 -2.66 15.40 -0.66
C LEU A 117 -3.20 15.98 -1.97
N PHE A 118 -2.85 15.38 -3.11
CA PHE A 118 -3.35 15.82 -4.41
C PHE A 118 -4.86 15.59 -4.55
N LEU A 119 -5.37 14.43 -4.13
CA LEU A 119 -6.81 14.15 -4.12
C LEU A 119 -7.57 15.11 -3.20
N ALA A 120 -7.03 15.39 -2.01
CA ALA A 120 -7.59 16.34 -1.06
C ALA A 120 -7.63 17.76 -1.65
N LEU A 121 -6.57 18.19 -2.33
CA LEU A 121 -6.49 19.49 -2.99
C LEU A 121 -7.57 19.65 -4.07
N THR A 122 -7.88 18.57 -4.78
CA THR A 122 -8.91 18.56 -5.82
C THR A 122 -10.35 18.40 -5.29
N GLY A 123 -10.54 18.18 -3.99
CA GLY A 123 -11.86 18.09 -3.37
C GLY A 123 -12.57 16.73 -3.55
N GLU A 124 -11.85 15.69 -3.97
CA GLU A 124 -12.41 14.35 -4.19
C GLU A 124 -12.55 13.59 -2.86
N THR A 125 -13.54 13.95 -2.04
CA THR A 125 -13.64 13.48 -0.65
C THR A 125 -13.67 11.95 -0.51
N TYR A 126 -14.45 11.24 -1.34
CA TYR A 126 -14.55 9.78 -1.29
C TYR A 126 -13.24 9.08 -1.72
N ALA A 127 -12.63 9.54 -2.81
CA ALA A 127 -11.36 8.98 -3.28
C ALA A 127 -10.21 9.28 -2.29
N THR A 128 -10.20 10.49 -1.72
CA THR A 128 -9.24 10.90 -0.68
C THR A 128 -9.36 10.01 0.55
N ALA A 129 -10.58 9.74 1.03
CA ALA A 129 -10.81 8.89 2.19
C ALA A 129 -10.31 7.46 1.95
N LEU A 130 -10.59 6.88 0.78
CA LEU A 130 -10.12 5.53 0.44
C LEU A 130 -8.60 5.48 0.30
N ALA A 131 -7.98 6.44 -0.40
CA ALA A 131 -6.53 6.53 -0.54
C ALA A 131 -5.84 6.71 0.83
N PHE A 132 -6.41 7.56 1.69
CA PHE A 132 -5.90 7.76 3.04
C PHE A 132 -6.02 6.50 3.90
N LEU A 133 -7.12 5.75 3.78
CA LEU A 133 -7.28 4.46 4.47
C LEU A 133 -6.20 3.46 4.04
N LEU A 134 -5.95 3.32 2.73
CA LEU A 134 -4.87 2.47 2.20
C LEU A 134 -3.50 2.91 2.76
N LEU A 135 -3.23 4.21 2.79
CA LEU A 135 -1.99 4.76 3.34
C LEU A 135 -1.82 4.45 4.84
N VAL A 136 -2.88 4.61 5.65
CA VAL A 136 -2.85 4.31 7.09
C VAL A 136 -2.64 2.82 7.34
N LEU A 137 -3.32 1.95 6.59
CA LEU A 137 -3.11 0.50 6.67
C LEU A 137 -1.67 0.14 6.33
N LYS A 138 -1.12 0.73 5.26
CA LYS A 138 0.27 0.52 4.85
C LYS A 138 1.26 0.99 5.92
N ALA A 139 1.08 2.19 6.45
CA ALA A 139 1.93 2.74 7.50
C ALA A 139 1.85 1.89 8.79
N GLY A 140 0.66 1.43 9.17
CA GLY A 140 0.46 0.55 10.33
C GLY A 140 1.20 -0.78 10.18
N LEU A 141 1.12 -1.41 9.00
CA LEU A 141 1.87 -2.64 8.71
C LEU A 141 3.39 -2.40 8.68
N TYR A 142 3.84 -1.26 8.16
CA TYR A 142 5.26 -0.91 8.15
C TYR A 142 5.82 -0.74 9.58
N MET A 143 5.06 -0.18 10.51
CA MET A 143 5.47 -0.11 11.92
C MET A 143 5.50 -1.49 12.58
N LYS A 144 4.52 -2.35 12.29
CA LYS A 144 4.45 -3.71 12.85
C LYS A 144 5.51 -4.65 12.27
N GLY A 145 5.95 -4.41 11.04
CA GLY A 145 6.99 -5.19 10.35
C GLY A 145 8.42 -4.88 10.78
N ARG A 146 8.65 -3.89 11.67
CA ARG A 146 9.95 -3.65 12.32
C ARG A 146 10.12 -4.57 13.53
#